data_AF-A0A7C3YXE9-F1
#
_entry.id   AF-A0A7C3YXE9-F1
#
_cell.length_a   1.000
_cell.length_b   1.000
_cell.length_c   1.000
_cell.angle_alpha   90.00
_cell.angle_beta   90.00
_cell.angle_gamma   90.00
#
_symmetry.space_group_name_H-M   'P 1'
#
loop_
_entity.id
_entity.type
_entity.pdbx_description
1 polymer ?
#
loop_
_entity_poly.entity_id
_entity_poly.type
_entity_poly.pdbx_seq_one_letter_code
_entity_poly.pdbx_strand_id
1 'polypeptide(L)'
;MIARKNLDSLYYQVDTPEGTLHIHIDHKGGHVDEVFLRIAPIGTSISNLTSMLGVFISEALKRGLPLDKAIKHLNTSKSGRRIIHENVSIETIEQAIGIALENFRNKYN
;
A
#
# COMPACT_ATOMS: atom_id res chain seq x y z
N MET A 1 17.68 -15.57 19.29
CA MET A 1 16.25 -15.94 19.22
C MET A 1 15.56 -14.89 18.37
N ILE A 2 15.11 -15.22 17.15
CA ILE A 2 14.37 -14.28 16.30
C ILE A 2 12.93 -14.25 16.85
N ALA A 3 12.53 -13.16 17.47
CA ALA A 3 11.17 -12.99 17.95
C ALA A 3 10.22 -12.92 16.75
N ARG A 4 9.41 -13.97 16.50
CA ARG A 4 8.29 -13.90 15.57
C ARG A 4 7.11 -13.27 16.30
N LYS A 5 6.75 -12.06 15.91
CA LYS A 5 5.48 -11.44 16.30
C LYS A 5 4.37 -12.27 15.63
N ASN A 6 3.38 -12.75 16.38
CA ASN A 6 2.19 -13.38 15.79
C ASN A 6 1.37 -12.29 15.09
N LEU A 7 1.64 -12.13 13.79
CA LEU A 7 0.97 -11.20 12.88
C LEU A 7 0.27 -12.01 11.80
N ASP A 8 -0.92 -11.57 11.43
CA ASP A 8 -1.58 -11.99 10.21
C ASP A 8 -1.07 -11.10 9.05
N SER A 9 -1.13 -11.61 7.82
CA SER A 9 -0.67 -10.87 6.65
C SER A 9 -1.67 -10.97 5.51
N LEU A 10 -1.87 -9.86 4.80
CA LEU A 10 -2.69 -9.80 3.59
C LEU A 10 -1.87 -9.31 2.42
N TYR A 11 -2.08 -9.99 1.29
CA TYR A 11 -1.40 -9.70 0.05
C TYR A 11 -2.38 -9.13 -0.96
N TYR A 12 -1.98 -8.02 -1.59
CA TYR A 12 -2.68 -7.38 -2.68
C TYR A 12 -1.74 -7.23 -3.87
N GLN A 13 -2.30 -7.39 -5.05
CA GLN A 13 -1.61 -7.12 -6.31
C GLN A 13 -2.45 -6.14 -7.10
N VAL A 14 -1.85 -5.01 -7.48
CA VAL A 14 -2.55 -3.93 -8.16
C VAL A 14 -1.68 -3.46 -9.31
N ASP A 15 -2.22 -3.46 -10.52
CA ASP A 15 -1.51 -2.89 -11.66
C ASP A 15 -1.48 -1.36 -11.57
N THR A 16 -0.36 -0.76 -11.95
CA THR A 16 -0.21 0.71 -12.11
C THR A 16 0.40 1.03 -13.48
N PRO A 17 0.35 2.29 -13.95
CA PRO A 17 1.06 2.67 -15.16
C PRO A 17 2.57 2.38 -15.13
N GLU A 18 3.16 2.34 -13.93
CA GLU A 18 4.57 2.02 -13.65
C GLU A 18 4.81 0.51 -13.41
N GLY A 19 3.81 -0.34 -13.65
CA GLY A 19 3.93 -1.79 -13.50
C GLY A 19 3.17 -2.35 -12.31
N THR A 20 3.24 -3.67 -12.13
CA THR A 20 2.49 -4.36 -11.09
C THR A 20 3.09 -4.08 -9.71
N LEU A 21 2.26 -3.51 -8.83
CA LEU A 21 2.58 -3.24 -7.44
C LEU A 21 2.10 -4.40 -6.57
N HIS A 22 3.04 -4.97 -5.82
CA HIS A 22 2.84 -5.99 -4.80
C HIS A 22 2.81 -5.30 -3.42
N ILE A 23 1.72 -5.47 -2.69
CA ILE A 23 1.52 -4.90 -1.36
C ILE A 23 1.29 -6.03 -0.36
N HIS A 24 2.11 -6.08 0.69
CA HIS A 24 1.87 -6.94 1.86
C HIS A 24 1.54 -6.06 3.06
N ILE A 25 0.47 -6.39 3.77
CA ILE A 25 0.03 -5.69 4.98
C ILE A 25 0.06 -6.70 6.12
N ASP A 26 1.02 -6.54 7.00
CA ASP A 26 1.06 -7.25 8.27
C ASP A 26 0.21 -6.50 9.29
N HIS A 27 -0.60 -7.22 10.04
CA HIS A 27 -1.59 -6.60 10.93
C HIS A 27 -1.92 -7.49 12.13
N LYS A 28 -2.59 -6.88 13.11
CA LYS A 28 -3.11 -7.59 14.28
C LYS A 28 -4.45 -6.99 14.70
N GLY A 29 -5.51 -7.81 14.68
CA GLY A 29 -6.84 -7.39 15.11
C GLY A 29 -7.37 -6.15 14.37
N GLY A 30 -7.22 -6.10 13.04
CA GLY A 30 -7.65 -4.97 12.22
C GLY A 30 -6.73 -3.75 12.22
N HIS A 31 -5.64 -3.75 13.01
CA HIS A 31 -4.64 -2.68 13.01
C HIS A 31 -3.43 -3.05 12.16
N VAL A 32 -3.08 -2.21 11.19
CA VAL A 32 -1.88 -2.34 10.37
C VAL A 32 -0.63 -2.17 11.25
N ASP A 33 0.26 -3.16 11.20
CA ASP A 33 1.61 -3.09 11.79
C ASP A 33 2.60 -2.67 10.69
N GLU A 34 2.74 -3.42 9.61
CA GLU A 34 3.73 -3.14 8.55
C GLU A 34 3.11 -3.20 7.16
N VAL A 35 3.59 -2.34 6.27
CA VAL A 35 3.21 -2.27 4.85
C VAL A 35 4.48 -2.42 4.02
N PHE A 36 4.60 -3.53 3.32
CA PHE A 36 5.69 -3.77 2.39
C PHE A 36 5.23 -3.57 0.97
N LEU A 37 5.98 -2.75 0.23
CA LEU A 37 5.67 -2.40 -1.14
C LEU A 37 6.82 -2.82 -2.04
N ARG A 38 6.49 -3.49 -3.13
CA ARG A 38 7.42 -3.86 -4.19
C ARG A 38 6.73 -3.69 -5.53
N ILE A 39 7.30 -2.88 -6.40
CA ILE A 39 6.84 -2.78 -7.79
C ILE A 39 7.78 -3.57 -8.70
N ALA A 40 7.23 -4.24 -9.71
CA ALA A 40 8.00 -4.87 -10.76
C ALA A 40 9.02 -3.86 -11.35
N PRO A 41 10.23 -4.29 -11.74
CA PRO A 41 11.34 -3.38 -11.94
C PRO A 41 11.12 -2.41 -13.12
N ILE A 42 10.77 -1.17 -12.79
CA ILE A 42 10.90 0.00 -13.66
C ILE A 42 11.97 0.92 -13.06
N GLY A 43 13.23 0.56 -13.31
CA GLY A 43 14.37 1.26 -12.74
C GLY A 43 14.54 1.08 -11.23
N THR A 44 15.77 1.25 -10.75
CA THR A 44 16.12 1.04 -9.34
C THR A 44 15.56 2.12 -8.42
N SER A 45 15.53 3.39 -8.86
CA SER A 45 15.07 4.50 -8.03
C SER A 45 13.57 4.43 -7.71
N ILE A 46 12.71 4.12 -8.69
CA ILE A 46 11.27 3.99 -8.47
C ILE A 46 11.01 2.82 -7.52
N SER A 47 11.62 1.66 -7.79
CA SER A 47 11.49 0.49 -6.92
C SER A 47 11.90 0.79 -5.47
N ASN A 48 13.04 1.46 -5.27
CA ASN A 48 13.52 1.85 -3.94
C ASN A 48 12.61 2.87 -3.25
N LEU A 49 12.13 3.89 -3.97
CA LEU A 49 11.20 4.89 -3.42
C LEU A 49 9.87 4.26 -3.05
N THR A 50 9.35 3.34 -3.87
CA THR A 50 8.13 2.57 -3.55
C THR A 50 8.33 1.77 -2.27
N SER A 51 9.44 1.05 -2.12
CA SER A 51 9.72 0.32 -0.88
C SER A 51 9.88 1.25 0.33
N MET A 52 10.56 2.40 0.18
CA MET A 52 10.66 3.42 1.23
C MET A 52 9.30 3.99 1.63
N LEU A 53 8.40 4.20 0.67
CA LEU A 53 7.05 4.67 0.94
C LEU A 53 6.29 3.69 1.84
N GLY A 54 6.47 2.38 1.66
CA GLY A 54 5.90 1.35 2.53
C GLY A 54 6.37 1.50 3.98
N VAL A 55 7.67 1.73 4.18
CA VAL A 55 8.26 1.98 5.50
C VAL A 55 7.68 3.26 6.13
N PHE A 56 7.57 4.35 5.37
CA PHE A 56 6.99 5.60 5.88
C PHE A 56 5.51 5.46 6.26
N ILE A 57 4.72 4.75 5.45
CA ILE A 57 3.32 4.47 5.76
C ILE A 57 3.22 3.64 7.03
N SER A 58 4.02 2.59 7.15
CA SER A 58 4.07 1.74 8.35
C SER A 58 4.33 2.56 9.60
N GLU A 59 5.38 3.39 9.57
CA GLU A 59 5.77 4.20 10.72
C GLU A 59 4.72 5.28 11.05
N ALA A 60 4.13 5.91 10.04
CA ALA A 60 3.08 6.91 10.24
C ALA A 60 1.84 6.29 10.91
N LEU A 61 1.40 5.11 10.47
CA LEU A 61 0.27 4.39 11.06
C LEU A 61 0.59 3.95 12.50
N LYS A 62 1.79 3.40 12.76
CA LYS A 62 2.25 3.06 14.12
C LYS A 62 2.27 4.26 15.07
N ARG A 63 2.56 5.45 14.54
CA ARG A 63 2.55 6.73 15.30
C ARG A 63 1.17 7.35 15.46
N GLY A 64 0.11 6.68 15.00
CA GLY A 64 -1.27 7.11 15.21
C GLY A 64 -1.86 7.97 14.08
N LEU A 65 -1.26 7.96 12.88
CA LEU A 65 -1.95 8.48 11.70
C LEU A 65 -3.23 7.65 11.47
N PRO A 66 -4.43 8.25 11.46
CA PRO A 66 -5.65 7.50 11.18
C PRO A 66 -5.63 6.90 9.76
N LEU A 67 -5.96 5.62 9.64
CA LEU A 67 -5.94 4.90 8.37
C LEU A 67 -6.78 5.60 7.29
N ASP A 68 -7.95 6.12 7.65
CA ASP A 68 -8.82 6.86 6.72
C ASP A 68 -8.18 8.13 6.17
N LYS A 69 -7.38 8.83 6.98
CA LYS A 69 -6.65 10.01 6.52
C LYS A 69 -5.53 9.61 5.56
N ALA A 70 -4.82 8.52 5.85
CA ALA A 70 -3.80 7.99 4.96
C ALA A 70 -4.38 7.62 3.58
N ILE A 71 -5.46 6.82 3.56
CA ILE A 71 -6.19 6.43 2.34
C ILE A 71 -6.62 7.66 1.56
N LYS A 72 -7.23 8.65 2.23
CA LYS A 72 -7.68 9.89 1.59
C LYS A 72 -6.52 10.61 0.89
N HIS A 73 -5.37 10.78 1.55
CA HIS A 73 -4.23 11.48 0.97
C HIS A 73 -3.60 10.72 -0.19
N LEU A 74 -3.43 9.39 -0.07
CA LEU A 74 -2.91 8.54 -1.14
C LEU A 74 -3.78 8.65 -2.40
N ASN A 75 -5.10 8.68 -2.24
CA ASN A 75 -6.05 8.79 -3.35
C ASN A 75 -6.07 10.17 -4.05
N THR A 76 -5.41 11.19 -3.49
CA THR A 76 -5.30 12.52 -4.14
C THR A 76 -4.22 12.62 -5.21
N SER A 77 -3.28 11.67 -5.27
CA SER A 77 -2.20 11.66 -6.27
C SER A 77 -2.77 11.55 -7.69
N LYS A 78 -2.17 12.24 -8.67
CA LYS A 78 -2.61 12.28 -10.08
C LYS A 78 -1.40 12.33 -11.01
N SER A 79 -1.44 11.61 -12.13
CA SER A 79 -0.36 11.57 -13.12
C SER A 79 -0.82 11.86 -14.55
N GLY A 80 -2.12 11.81 -14.82
CA GLY A 80 -2.68 11.99 -16.17
C GLY A 80 -2.59 10.75 -17.07
N ARG A 81 -1.81 9.73 -16.71
CA ARG A 81 -1.87 8.38 -17.32
C ARG A 81 -2.72 7.49 -16.44
N ARG A 82 -3.72 6.82 -17.02
CA ARG A 82 -4.62 5.92 -16.28
C ARG A 82 -4.59 4.52 -16.86
N ILE A 83 -4.68 3.54 -15.99
CA ILE A 83 -5.11 2.19 -16.34
C ILE A 83 -6.45 1.90 -15.68
N ILE A 84 -7.19 0.93 -16.19
CA ILE A 84 -8.43 0.45 -15.57
C ILE A 84 -8.15 -0.95 -15.05
N HIS A 85 -8.29 -1.13 -13.75
CA HIS A 85 -8.15 -2.41 -13.07
C HIS A 85 -9.45 -2.70 -12.32
N GLU A 86 -10.14 -3.79 -12.65
CA GLU A 86 -11.41 -4.19 -12.03
C GLU A 86 -12.46 -3.04 -11.93
N ASN A 87 -12.62 -2.25 -13.00
CA ASN A 87 -13.49 -1.08 -13.07
C ASN A 87 -13.07 0.13 -12.20
N VAL A 88 -11.90 0.09 -11.56
CA VAL A 88 -11.29 1.22 -10.87
C VAL A 88 -10.21 1.83 -11.75
N SER A 89 -10.24 3.16 -11.91
CA SER A 89 -9.20 3.90 -12.63
C SER A 89 -8.03 4.16 -11.69
N ILE A 90 -6.84 3.67 -12.06
CA ILE A 90 -5.60 3.83 -11.30
C ILE A 90 -4.63 4.64 -12.13
N GLU A 91 -4.16 5.75 -11.57
CA GLU A 91 -3.20 6.65 -12.22
C GLU A 91 -1.80 6.57 -11.61
N THR A 92 -1.67 6.16 -10.35
CA THR A 92 -0.40 6.24 -9.63
C THR A 92 -0.20 5.08 -8.66
N ILE A 93 1.06 4.87 -8.27
CA ILE A 93 1.45 3.94 -7.21
C ILE A 93 0.75 4.29 -5.89
N GLU A 94 0.63 5.58 -5.55
CA GLU A 94 -0.02 6.00 -4.30
C GLU A 94 -1.49 5.60 -4.26
N GLN A 95 -2.23 5.83 -5.35
CA GLN A 95 -3.63 5.40 -5.45
C GLN A 95 -3.78 3.88 -5.31
N ALA A 96 -2.89 3.10 -5.94
CA ALA A 96 -2.89 1.65 -5.80
C ALA A 96 -2.70 1.19 -4.34
N ILE A 97 -1.83 1.85 -3.58
CA ILE A 97 -1.68 1.61 -2.14
C ILE A 97 -2.96 1.99 -1.39
N GLY A 98 -3.58 3.13 -1.73
CA GLY A 98 -4.83 3.59 -1.13
C GLY A 98 -5.96 2.56 -1.30
N ILE A 99 -6.10 2.00 -2.50
CA ILE A 99 -7.07 0.94 -2.80
C ILE A 99 -6.82 -0.31 -1.94
N ALA A 100 -5.55 -0.74 -1.81
CA ALA A 100 -5.22 -1.92 -1.00
C ALA A 100 -5.52 -1.69 0.49
N LEU A 101 -5.20 -0.51 1.03
CA LEU A 101 -5.52 -0.13 2.41
C LEU A 101 -7.03 0.00 2.65
N GLU A 102 -7.79 0.46 1.66
CA GLU A 102 -9.25 0.49 1.71
C GLU A 102 -9.84 -0.91 1.74
N ASN A 103 -9.35 -1.81 0.89
CA ASN A 103 -9.74 -3.22 0.90
C ASN A 103 -9.37 -3.92 2.23
N PHE A 104 -8.22 -3.59 2.80
CA PHE A 104 -7.84 -4.03 4.14
C PHE A 104 -8.85 -3.54 5.19
N ARG A 105 -9.13 -2.24 5.23
CA ARG A 105 -10.07 -1.64 6.18
C ARG A 105 -11.45 -2.31 6.09
N ASN A 106 -11.97 -2.48 4.87
CA ASN A 106 -13.30 -3.06 4.64
C ASN A 106 -13.39 -4.53 5.08
N LYS A 107 -12.26 -5.25 5.19
CA LYS A 107 -12.23 -6.62 5.69
C LYS A 107 -12.31 -6.72 7.21
N TYR A 108 -11.91 -5.68 7.94
CA TYR A 108 -11.86 -5.65 9.41
C TYR A 108 -12.84 -4.68 10.08
N ASN A 109 -13.58 -3.89 9.28
CA ASN A 109 -14.80 -3.20 9.72
C ASN A 109 -15.98 -4.18 9.78
#